data_AF-A0A075GQ32-F1
#
_entry.id   AF-A0A075GQ32-F1
#
_cell.length_a   1.000
_cell.length_b   1.000
_cell.length_c   1.000
_cell.angle_alpha   90.00
_cell.angle_beta   90.00
_cell.angle_gamma   90.00
#
_symmetry.space_group_name_H-M   'P 1'
#
loop_
_entity.id
_entity.type
_entity.pdbx_description
1 polymer ?
#
loop_
_entity_poly.entity_id
_entity_poly.type
_entity_poly.pdbx_seq_one_letter_code
_entity_poly.pdbx_strand_id
1 'polypeptide(L)'
;MGGSGVVDGWYSNLKLLVAWRDRTTRHTSAYIDDEEWKTRIRISGEEQLTALKQGIWNKSRWGEILATSTSFARDSKLASDAGRTELLQIADSVISFTQVQASPHLCMLGESLVILPTSLESGFNNDEILQMIERFNLMGLKSIEVSLSENSLR
;
A
#
# COMPACT_ATOMS: atom_id res chain seq x y z
N MET A 1 -25.30 -22.65 11.97
CA MET A 1 -25.02 -23.07 10.57
C MET A 1 -23.86 -22.24 10.07
N GLY A 2 -22.63 -22.77 10.12
CA GLY A 2 -21.48 -22.11 9.50
C GLY A 2 -21.56 -22.33 7.99
N GLY A 3 -21.68 -21.25 7.21
CA GLY A 3 -21.64 -21.36 5.77
C GLY A 3 -20.27 -21.91 5.34
N SER A 4 -20.26 -22.84 4.39
CA SER A 4 -19.02 -23.27 3.73
C SER A 4 -18.51 -22.09 2.89
N GLY A 5 -17.70 -21.23 3.50
CA GLY A 5 -17.03 -20.16 2.77
C GLY A 5 -16.02 -20.76 1.79
N VAL A 6 -16.07 -20.34 0.53
CA VAL A 6 -15.03 -20.59 -0.45
C VAL A 6 -14.15 -19.34 -0.49
N VAL A 7 -12.82 -19.53 -0.41
CA VAL A 7 -11.85 -18.44 -0.53
C VAL A 7 -11.48 -18.32 -2.01
N ASP A 8 -11.91 -17.24 -2.65
CA ASP A 8 -11.42 -16.87 -3.98
C ASP A 8 -10.13 -16.08 -3.84
N GLY A 9 -9.09 -16.51 -4.55
CA GLY A 9 -7.78 -15.90 -4.48
C GLY A 9 -6.90 -16.29 -5.65
N TRP A 10 -5.83 -15.53 -5.83
CA TRP A 10 -4.78 -15.81 -6.79
C TRP A 10 -3.44 -15.49 -6.17
N TYR A 11 -2.39 -16.09 -6.72
CA TYR A 11 -1.05 -16.01 -6.18
C TYR A 11 -0.06 -15.46 -7.19
N SER A 12 0.82 -14.56 -6.74
CA SER A 12 2.03 -14.20 -7.45
C SER A 12 3.18 -14.06 -6.47
N ASN A 13 4.35 -14.59 -6.82
CA ASN A 13 5.60 -14.21 -6.16
C ASN A 13 5.84 -12.73 -6.42
N LEU A 14 5.88 -11.93 -5.36
CA LEU A 14 6.01 -10.49 -5.47
C LEU A 14 7.06 -9.98 -4.51
N LYS A 15 8.10 -9.34 -5.05
CA LYS A 15 9.00 -8.49 -4.28
C LYS A 15 8.38 -7.12 -4.14
N LEU A 16 8.42 -6.59 -2.92
CA LEU A 16 7.93 -5.26 -2.58
C LEU A 16 8.88 -4.60 -1.59
N LEU A 17 8.82 -3.29 -1.49
CA LEU A 17 9.60 -2.54 -0.50
C LEU A 17 8.67 -1.96 0.54
N VAL A 18 9.01 -2.10 1.82
CA VAL A 18 8.35 -1.35 2.89
C VAL A 18 9.29 -0.24 3.32
N ALA A 19 8.80 0.98 3.44
CA ALA A 19 9.57 2.13 3.93
C ALA A 19 8.83 2.86 5.05
N TRP A 20 9.57 3.35 6.05
CA TRP A 20 9.00 3.97 7.25
C TRP A 20 9.94 5.01 7.87
N ARG A 21 9.38 5.90 8.70
CA ARG A 21 10.17 6.81 9.52
C ARG A 21 10.76 6.07 10.71
N ASP A 22 12.04 6.29 10.99
CA ASP A 22 12.71 5.77 12.18
C ASP A 22 12.41 6.64 13.42
N ARG A 23 11.12 6.88 13.70
CA ARG A 23 10.65 7.67 14.84
C ARG A 23 9.41 7.03 15.43
N THR A 24 9.33 6.99 16.75
CA THR A 24 8.13 6.57 17.48
C THR A 24 7.11 7.71 17.47
N THR A 25 6.29 7.78 16.44
CA THR A 25 5.15 8.71 16.39
C THR A 25 3.91 8.07 17.00
N ARG A 26 3.41 8.68 18.07
CA ARG A 26 2.23 8.25 18.83
C ARG A 26 1.02 9.07 18.39
N HIS A 27 0.69 9.04 17.10
CA HIS A 27 -0.41 9.84 16.53
C HIS A 27 -1.68 9.03 16.20
N THR A 28 -1.66 7.71 16.36
CA THR A 28 -2.81 6.85 15.99
C THR A 28 -4.05 7.03 16.87
N SER A 29 -3.92 7.51 18.11
CA SER A 29 -5.04 7.66 19.03
C SER A 29 -5.95 8.85 18.72
N ALA A 30 -5.45 9.88 18.02
CA ALA A 30 -6.23 11.10 17.80
C ALA A 30 -7.36 10.91 16.77
N TYR A 31 -7.14 10.07 15.74
CA TYR A 31 -8.13 9.87 14.68
C TYR A 31 -8.92 8.57 14.82
N ILE A 32 -8.41 7.55 15.53
CA ILE A 32 -9.11 6.26 15.63
C ILE A 32 -10.42 6.35 16.41
N ASP A 33 -10.52 7.33 17.31
CA ASP A 33 -11.70 7.62 18.12
C ASP A 33 -12.58 8.73 17.52
N ASP A 34 -12.18 9.32 16.39
CA ASP A 34 -12.97 10.32 15.67
C ASP A 34 -14.10 9.65 14.87
N GLU A 35 -15.34 9.90 15.25
CA GLU A 35 -16.53 9.33 14.61
C GLU A 35 -16.67 9.75 13.14
N GLU A 36 -16.30 10.98 12.80
CA GLU A 36 -16.35 11.45 11.41
C GLU A 36 -15.30 10.73 10.56
N TRP A 37 -14.11 10.50 11.12
CA TRP A 37 -13.07 9.70 10.47
C TRP A 37 -13.51 8.24 10.27
N LYS A 38 -14.14 7.62 11.27
CA LYS A 38 -14.73 6.27 11.13
C LYS A 38 -15.77 6.22 10.02
N THR A 39 -16.65 7.23 9.94
CA THR A 39 -17.65 7.34 8.87
C THR A 39 -16.97 7.45 7.50
N ARG A 40 -15.95 8.30 7.34
CA ARG A 40 -15.21 8.45 6.07
C ARG A 40 -14.51 7.16 5.65
N ILE A 41 -13.84 6.47 6.57
CA ILE A 41 -13.18 5.18 6.31
C ILE A 41 -14.21 4.14 5.87
N ARG A 42 -15.36 4.07 6.54
CA ARG A 42 -16.43 3.13 6.19
C ARG A 42 -16.97 3.38 4.78
N ILE A 43 -17.38 4.62 4.50
CA ILE A 43 -17.99 4.98 3.21
C ILE A 43 -16.99 4.74 2.08
N SER A 44 -15.76 5.26 2.22
CA SER A 44 -14.70 5.07 1.22
C SER A 44 -14.38 3.59 1.02
N GLY A 45 -14.30 2.80 2.11
CA GLY A 45 -14.09 1.36 2.02
C GLY A 45 -15.20 0.64 1.27
N GLU A 46 -16.47 0.94 1.55
CA GLU A 46 -17.63 0.34 0.87
C GLU A 46 -17.66 0.69 -0.62
N GLU A 47 -17.37 1.94 -0.98
CA GLU A 47 -17.30 2.41 -2.37
C GLU A 47 -16.19 1.69 -3.15
N GLN A 48 -14.96 1.68 -2.62
CA GLN A 48 -13.82 1.05 -3.29
C GLN A 48 -13.97 -0.48 -3.38
N LEU A 49 -14.53 -1.11 -2.35
CA LEU A 49 -14.85 -2.54 -2.38
C LEU A 49 -15.94 -2.88 -3.39
N THR A 50 -16.90 -1.98 -3.63
CA THR A 50 -17.94 -2.21 -4.63
C THR A 50 -17.35 -2.36 -6.02
N ALA A 51 -16.34 -1.55 -6.37
CA ALA A 51 -15.58 -1.74 -7.61
C ALA A 51 -14.83 -3.09 -7.62
N LEU A 52 -14.13 -3.41 -6.53
CA LEU A 52 -13.40 -4.68 -6.41
C LEU A 52 -14.27 -5.93 -6.39
N LYS A 53 -15.58 -5.83 -6.13
CA LYS A 53 -16.51 -6.96 -6.16
C LYS A 53 -17.03 -7.30 -7.57
N GLN A 54 -16.83 -6.43 -8.55
CA GLN A 54 -17.35 -6.64 -9.90
C GLN A 54 -16.35 -7.42 -10.76
N GLY A 55 -16.79 -8.41 -11.53
CA GLY A 55 -15.94 -9.19 -12.44
C GLY A 55 -15.20 -10.36 -11.78
N ILE A 56 -14.27 -10.97 -12.52
CA ILE A 56 -13.55 -12.18 -12.11
C ILE A 56 -12.36 -11.81 -11.22
N TRP A 57 -12.28 -12.39 -10.02
CA TRP A 57 -11.16 -12.18 -9.10
C TRP A 57 -9.91 -12.94 -9.55
N ASN A 58 -9.06 -12.30 -10.35
CA ASN A 58 -7.78 -12.86 -10.82
C ASN A 58 -6.68 -11.77 -10.94
N LYS A 59 -5.46 -12.16 -11.34
CA LYS A 59 -4.28 -11.28 -11.45
C LYS A 59 -4.49 -10.03 -12.31
N SER A 60 -5.36 -10.09 -13.32
CA SER A 60 -5.63 -8.95 -14.21
C SER A 60 -6.17 -7.73 -13.47
N ARG A 61 -6.68 -7.93 -12.24
CA ARG A 61 -7.22 -6.88 -11.38
C ARG A 61 -6.17 -6.13 -10.56
N TRP A 62 -4.88 -6.46 -10.72
CA TRP A 62 -3.82 -5.81 -9.96
C TRP A 62 -3.84 -4.28 -10.08
N GLY A 63 -3.95 -3.75 -11.30
CA GLY A 63 -4.06 -2.30 -11.52
C GLY A 63 -5.27 -1.68 -10.82
N GLU A 64 -6.40 -2.39 -10.77
CA GLU A 64 -7.61 -1.94 -10.06
C GLU A 64 -7.40 -1.94 -8.53
N ILE A 65 -6.69 -2.95 -7.99
CA ILE A 65 -6.34 -3.01 -6.56
C ILE A 65 -5.46 -1.82 -6.17
N LEU A 66 -4.45 -1.49 -6.98
CA LEU A 66 -3.61 -0.31 -6.74
C LEU A 66 -4.43 0.98 -6.83
N ALA A 67 -5.25 1.14 -7.88
CA ALA A 67 -6.07 2.33 -8.07
C ALA A 67 -7.11 2.55 -6.96
N THR A 68 -7.75 1.48 -6.48
CA THR A 68 -8.72 1.52 -5.39
C THR A 68 -8.05 1.80 -4.05
N SER A 69 -6.85 1.28 -3.80
CA SER A 69 -6.03 1.62 -2.62
C SER A 69 -5.66 3.11 -2.60
N THR A 70 -5.22 3.67 -3.73
CA THR A 70 -4.93 5.10 -3.86
C THR A 70 -6.17 5.96 -3.62
N SER A 71 -7.31 5.58 -4.22
CA SER A 71 -8.57 6.30 -4.05
C SER A 71 -9.06 6.22 -2.60
N PHE A 72 -8.97 5.05 -1.97
CA PHE A 72 -9.28 4.87 -0.55
C PHE A 72 -8.47 5.81 0.34
N ALA A 73 -7.15 5.87 0.15
CA ALA A 73 -6.28 6.72 0.97
C ALA A 73 -6.63 8.21 0.84
N ARG A 74 -7.02 8.67 -0.36
CA ARG A 74 -7.45 10.05 -0.62
C ARG A 74 -8.83 10.34 -0.04
N ASP A 75 -9.80 9.49 -0.32
CA ASP A 75 -11.23 9.75 -0.07
C ASP A 75 -11.57 9.57 1.41
N SER A 76 -10.91 8.65 2.10
CA SER A 76 -10.98 8.51 3.57
C SER A 76 -10.24 9.60 4.35
N LYS A 77 -9.52 10.50 3.65
CA LYS A 77 -8.58 11.48 4.22
C LYS A 77 -7.41 10.85 4.98
N LEU A 78 -7.15 9.56 4.82
CA LEU A 78 -5.98 8.89 5.40
C LEU A 78 -4.67 9.57 4.98
N ALA A 79 -4.57 9.97 3.71
CA ALA A 79 -3.40 10.64 3.16
C ALA A 79 -3.26 12.11 3.62
N SER A 80 -4.32 12.72 4.17
CA SER A 80 -4.34 14.15 4.54
C SER A 80 -3.68 14.46 5.89
N ASP A 81 -3.24 13.44 6.63
CA ASP A 81 -2.35 13.63 7.78
C ASP A 81 -0.98 14.11 7.28
N ALA A 82 -0.46 15.20 7.85
CA ALA A 82 0.76 15.86 7.38
C ALA A 82 1.96 14.89 7.30
N GLY A 83 2.11 13.98 8.27
CA GLY A 83 3.19 13.00 8.27
C GLY A 83 3.09 11.99 7.11
N ARG A 84 1.86 11.65 6.72
CA ARG A 84 1.54 10.71 5.64
C ARG A 84 1.61 11.34 4.26
N THR A 85 1.18 12.59 4.12
CA THR A 85 1.36 13.35 2.87
C THR A 85 2.84 13.45 2.53
N GLU A 86 3.68 13.81 3.50
CA GLU A 86 5.13 13.92 3.29
C GLU A 86 5.76 12.55 2.95
N LEU A 87 5.30 11.46 3.58
CA LEU A 87 5.74 10.10 3.23
C LEU A 87 5.47 9.74 1.78
N LEU A 88 4.25 10.02 1.28
CA LEU A 88 3.89 9.79 -0.12
C LEU A 88 4.75 10.64 -1.06
N GLN A 89 4.98 11.91 -0.74
CA GLN A 89 5.83 12.80 -1.54
C GLN A 89 7.28 12.30 -1.63
N ILE A 90 7.84 11.78 -0.53
CA ILE A 90 9.17 11.17 -0.53
C ILE A 90 9.19 9.95 -1.45
N ALA A 91 8.19 9.07 -1.35
CA ALA A 91 8.11 7.88 -2.20
C ALA A 91 7.94 8.22 -3.68
N ASP A 92 7.05 9.16 -4.03
CA ASP A 92 6.89 9.64 -5.40
C ASP A 92 8.21 10.22 -5.95
N SER A 93 8.95 10.97 -5.12
CA SER A 93 10.26 11.51 -5.48
C SER A 93 11.30 10.42 -5.71
N VAL A 94 11.30 9.36 -4.90
CA VAL A 94 12.18 8.20 -5.06
C VAL A 94 11.86 7.45 -6.34
N ILE A 95 10.59 7.12 -6.57
CA ILE A 95 10.10 6.40 -7.76
C ILE A 95 10.43 7.19 -9.03
N SER A 96 10.19 8.49 -9.02
CA SER A 96 10.50 9.36 -10.16
C SER A 96 12.00 9.42 -10.44
N PHE A 97 12.84 9.50 -9.40
CA PHE A 97 14.29 9.55 -9.54
C PHE A 97 14.88 8.23 -10.06
N THR A 98 14.42 7.09 -9.56
CA THR A 98 14.89 5.76 -9.99
C THR A 98 14.25 5.28 -11.28
N GLN A 99 13.23 5.98 -11.78
CA GLN A 99 12.46 5.64 -12.99
C GLN A 99 11.81 4.24 -12.93
N VAL A 100 11.56 3.73 -11.72
CA VAL A 100 10.96 2.41 -11.50
C VAL A 100 9.45 2.49 -11.73
N GLN A 101 8.88 1.45 -12.32
CA GLN A 101 7.43 1.31 -12.50
C GLN A 101 6.78 0.82 -11.19
N ALA A 102 6.55 1.75 -10.26
CA ALA A 102 6.04 1.47 -8.93
C ALA A 102 4.89 2.39 -8.51
N SER A 103 4.11 1.93 -7.53
CA SER A 103 3.06 2.70 -6.87
C SER A 103 3.24 2.66 -5.35
N PRO A 104 3.28 3.83 -4.66
CA PRO A 104 3.36 3.88 -3.21
C PRO A 104 1.97 3.84 -2.58
N HIS A 105 1.81 3.04 -1.52
CA HIS A 105 0.56 2.94 -0.77
C HIS A 105 0.81 3.04 0.73
N LEU A 106 0.02 3.85 1.42
CA LEU A 106 0.09 3.99 2.87
C LEU A 106 -0.30 2.70 3.58
N CYS A 107 0.44 2.33 4.61
CA CYS A 107 -0.03 1.35 5.57
C CYS A 107 -1.06 2.03 6.49
N MET A 108 -2.21 1.38 6.71
CA MET A 108 -3.37 1.97 7.39
C MET A 108 -3.03 2.64 8.74
N LEU A 109 -2.23 1.97 9.58
CA LEU A 109 -1.86 2.48 10.90
C LEU A 109 -0.35 2.70 10.97
N GLY A 110 0.05 3.91 11.34
CA GLY A 110 1.46 4.32 11.43
C GLY A 110 1.94 5.24 10.30
N GLU A 111 3.26 5.47 10.31
CA GLU A 111 4.03 6.28 9.36
C GLU A 111 4.93 5.37 8.51
N SER A 112 4.27 4.52 7.72
CA SER A 112 4.92 3.63 6.78
C SER A 112 4.12 3.53 5.48
N LEU A 113 4.81 3.10 4.44
CA LEU A 113 4.24 2.83 3.14
C LEU A 113 4.85 1.57 2.55
N VAL A 114 4.14 1.00 1.58
CA VAL A 114 4.60 -0.07 0.72
C VAL A 114 4.78 0.46 -0.70
N ILE A 115 5.86 0.05 -1.35
CA ILE A 115 6.14 0.28 -2.75
C ILE A 115 5.87 -1.02 -3.49
N LEU A 116 4.92 -0.97 -4.42
CA LEU A 116 4.44 -2.12 -5.18
C LEU A 116 4.75 -1.91 -6.67
N PRO A 117 5.12 -2.95 -7.44
CA PRO A 117 5.29 -2.81 -8.88
C PRO A 117 3.93 -2.61 -9.53
N THR A 118 3.86 -1.80 -10.59
CA THR A 118 2.59 -1.58 -11.30
C THR A 118 2.17 -2.76 -12.18
N SER A 119 3.11 -3.67 -12.49
CA SER A 119 2.86 -4.95 -13.18
C SER A 119 3.38 -6.13 -12.35
N LEU A 120 2.57 -7.18 -12.24
CA LEU A 120 2.95 -8.43 -11.57
C LEU A 120 3.94 -9.25 -12.42
N GLU A 121 3.91 -9.06 -13.74
CA GLU A 121 4.73 -9.78 -14.71
C GLU A 121 6.17 -9.27 -14.71
N SER A 122 6.37 -7.95 -14.67
CA SER A 122 7.71 -7.37 -14.61
C SER A 122 8.27 -7.39 -13.18
N GLY A 123 7.44 -7.15 -12.18
CA GLY A 123 7.88 -7.04 -10.79
C GLY A 123 8.97 -5.98 -10.59
N PHE A 124 9.78 -6.17 -9.55
CA PHE A 124 11.04 -5.44 -9.37
C PHE A 124 12.22 -6.36 -9.56
N ASN A 125 13.27 -5.86 -10.22
CA ASN A 125 14.57 -6.50 -10.23
C ASN A 125 15.43 -6.03 -9.03
N ASN A 126 16.55 -6.72 -8.79
CA ASN A 126 17.39 -6.45 -7.63
C ASN A 126 18.02 -5.04 -7.66
N ASP A 127 18.39 -4.55 -8.84
CA ASP A 127 19.02 -3.23 -8.98
C ASP A 127 18.01 -2.10 -8.70
N GLU A 128 16.76 -2.26 -9.14
CA GLU A 128 15.66 -1.33 -8.83
C GLU A 128 15.42 -1.25 -7.31
N ILE A 129 15.39 -2.40 -6.64
CA ILE A 129 15.21 -2.47 -5.18
C ILE A 129 16.37 -1.78 -4.46
N LEU A 130 17.62 -2.09 -4.83
CA LEU A 130 18.80 -1.50 -4.20
C LEU A 130 18.85 0.02 -4.38
N GLN A 131 18.56 0.52 -5.59
CA GLN A 131 18.50 1.95 -5.88
C GLN A 131 17.42 2.66 -5.07
N MET A 132 16.21 2.07 -4.97
CA MET A 132 15.15 2.62 -4.14
C MET A 132 15.55 2.64 -2.66
N ILE A 133 16.15 1.56 -2.13
CA ILE A 133 16.61 1.50 -0.74
C ILE A 133 17.63 2.61 -0.45
N GLU A 134 18.64 2.77 -1.31
CA GLU A 134 19.64 3.82 -1.17
C GLU A 134 18.99 5.20 -1.17
N ARG A 135 18.07 5.44 -2.11
CA ARG A 135 17.37 6.72 -2.22
C ARG A 135 16.46 7.00 -1.01
N PHE A 136 15.75 6.00 -0.48
CA PHE A 136 14.97 6.14 0.74
C PHE A 136 15.84 6.50 1.94
N ASN A 137 17.00 5.85 2.09
CA ASN A 137 17.94 6.15 3.15
C ASN A 137 18.45 7.60 3.08
N LEU A 138 18.77 8.09 1.86
CA LEU A 138 19.16 9.49 1.65
C LEU A 138 18.05 10.49 2.00
N MET A 139 16.78 10.08 1.86
CA MET A 139 15.61 10.88 2.23
C MET A 139 15.20 10.71 3.70
N GLY A 140 15.99 9.98 4.49
CA GLY A 140 15.76 9.78 5.93
C GLY A 140 14.70 8.73 6.28
N LEU A 141 14.32 7.86 5.35
CA LEU A 141 13.45 6.72 5.59
C LEU A 141 14.25 5.43 5.67
N LYS A 142 13.90 4.56 6.62
CA LYS A 142 14.36 3.15 6.59
C LYS A 142 13.51 2.39 5.57
N SER A 143 14.11 1.40 4.93
CA SER A 143 13.39 0.51 4.02
C SER A 143 13.91 -0.92 4.06
N ILE A 144 13.05 -1.87 3.68
CA ILE A 144 13.39 -3.29 3.61
C ILE A 144 12.66 -3.97 2.44
N GLU A 145 13.36 -4.85 1.74
CA GLU A 145 12.76 -5.77 0.77
C GLU A 145 11.93 -6.82 1.52
N VAL A 146 10.71 -7.04 1.05
CA VAL A 146 9.81 -8.07 1.55
C VAL A 146 9.28 -8.85 0.35
N SER A 147 8.99 -10.13 0.55
CA SER A 147 8.41 -10.98 -0.47
C SER A 147 7.07 -11.55 -0.01
N LEU A 148 6.07 -11.55 -0.88
CA LEU A 148 4.84 -12.30 -0.72
C LEU A 148 4.99 -13.65 -1.43
N SER A 149 4.85 -14.74 -0.68
CA SER A 149 4.90 -16.12 -1.18
C SER A 149 3.65 -16.92 -0.75
N GLU A 150 3.41 -18.04 -1.44
CA GLU A 150 2.20 -18.87 -1.38
C GLU A 150 1.87 -19.44 0.02
N ASN A 151 2.81 -19.37 0.97
CA ASN A 151 2.72 -20.06 2.27
C ASN A 151 2.11 -19.25 3.42
N SER A 152 1.48 -18.10 3.16
CA SER A 152 0.97 -17.22 4.23
C SER A 152 -0.43 -17.57 4.76
N LEU A 153 -1.11 -18.58 4.21
CA LEU A 153 -2.49 -18.97 4.58
C LEU A 153 -2.64 -20.45 5.00
N ARG A 154 -1.57 -21.09 5.48
CA ARG A 154 -1.67 -22.41 6.15
C ARG A 154 -1.73 -22.26 7.66
#